data_AF-A0A1W9UDQ4-F1
#
_entry.id   AF-A0A1W9UDQ4-F1
#
_cell.length_a   1.000
_cell.length_b   1.000
_cell.length_c   1.000
_cell.angle_alpha   90.00
_cell.angle_beta   90.00
_cell.angle_gamma   90.00
#
_symmetry.space_group_name_H-M   'P 1'
#
loop_
_entity.id
_entity.type
_entity.pdbx_description
1 polymer ?
#
loop_
_entity_poly.entity_id
_entity_poly.type
_entity_poly.pdbx_seq_one_letter_code
_entity_poly.pdbx_strand_id
1 'polypeptide(L)'
;MTLRQLRSSDTVGRWGGEEFLILCPEVKIDEAYELAEKLRAGIKQHQFVTDLSITISAGVHELSAGEDIAEMIKRADEKLYKAKDLGRNRTAR
;
A
#
# COMPACT_ATOMS: atom_id res chain seq x y z
N MET A 1 0.10 -9.42 11.40
CA MET A 1 0.66 -8.91 10.12
C MET A 1 0.12 -9.76 8.98
N THR A 2 -0.82 -9.23 8.20
CA THR A 2 -1.71 -9.91 7.23
C THR A 2 -1.03 -10.23 5.89
N LEU A 3 0.21 -10.75 5.89
CA LEU A 3 0.93 -11.12 4.66
C LEU A 3 0.26 -12.27 3.87
N ARG A 4 -0.72 -12.96 4.46
CA ARG A 4 -1.52 -13.99 3.79
C ARG A 4 -2.30 -13.50 2.58
N GLN A 5 -2.47 -12.19 2.44
CA GLN A 5 -3.17 -11.59 1.28
C GLN A 5 -2.23 -11.32 0.11
N LEU A 6 -0.91 -11.35 0.31
CA LEU A 6 0.07 -11.18 -0.75
C LEU A 6 0.19 -12.46 -1.56
N ARG A 7 0.36 -12.31 -2.87
CA ARG A 7 0.70 -13.41 -3.77
C ARG A 7 2.17 -13.80 -3.55
N SER A 8 2.55 -15.00 -3.98
CA SER A 8 3.94 -15.44 -3.91
C SER A 8 4.90 -14.59 -4.76
N SER A 9 4.38 -13.90 -5.78
CA SER A 9 5.13 -12.97 -6.62
C SER A 9 5.23 -11.56 -6.04
N ASP A 10 4.41 -11.21 -5.05
CA ASP A 10 4.44 -9.88 -4.44
C ASP A 10 5.58 -9.81 -3.43
N THR A 11 6.32 -8.70 -3.45
CA THR A 11 7.44 -8.46 -2.54
C THR A 11 7.11 -7.31 -1.60
N VAL A 12 7.27 -7.52 -0.30
CA VAL A 12 7.13 -6.47 0.72
C VAL A 12 8.50 -6.05 1.26
N GLY A 13 8.74 -4.75 1.34
CA GLY A 13 9.95 -4.17 1.92
C GLY A 13 9.62 -3.09 2.93
N ARG A 14 10.41 -3.01 4.01
CA ARG A 14 10.39 -1.84 4.89
C ARG A 14 11.22 -0.74 4.24
N TRP A 15 10.59 0.36 3.89
CA TRP A 15 11.23 1.48 3.19
C TRP A 15 11.84 2.49 4.17
N GLY A 16 11.17 2.71 5.31
CA GLY A 16 11.58 3.70 6.30
C GLY A 16 11.10 3.36 7.71
N GLY A 17 11.05 4.38 8.58
CA GLY A 17 10.66 4.22 9.98
C GLY A 17 9.33 3.48 10.15
N GLU A 18 8.26 4.02 9.59
CA GLU A 18 6.92 3.43 9.60
C GLU A 18 6.37 3.10 8.20
N GLU A 19 7.24 3.16 7.19
CA GLU A 19 6.86 3.06 5.78
C GLU A 19 7.21 1.69 5.19
N PHE A 20 6.26 1.15 4.42
CA PHE A 20 6.38 -0.13 3.74
C PHE A 20 6.04 0.04 2.27
N LEU A 21 6.79 -0.66 1.40
CA LEU A 21 6.51 -0.77 -0.02
C LEU A 21 6.08 -2.21 -0.33
N ILE A 22 5.12 -2.34 -1.23
CA ILE A 22 4.71 -3.61 -1.80
C ILE A 22 4.87 -3.49 -3.32
N LEU A 23 5.75 -4.32 -3.88
CA LEU A 23 5.93 -4.46 -5.31
C LEU A 23 5.05 -5.60 -5.79
N CYS A 24 4.18 -5.30 -6.75
CA CYS A 24 3.22 -6.26 -7.31
C CYS A 24 3.55 -6.44 -8.81
N PRO A 25 4.32 -7.47 -9.19
CA PRO A 25 4.58 -7.75 -10.60
C PRO A 25 3.30 -8.16 -11.32
N GLU A 26 3.24 -7.83 -12.61
CA GLU A 26 2.23 -8.35 -13.55
C GLU A 26 0.77 -8.15 -13.09
N VAL A 27 0.47 -7.00 -12.50
CA VAL A 27 -0.89 -6.60 -12.13
C VAL A 27 -1.26 -5.25 -12.68
N LYS A 28 -2.55 -5.07 -12.94
CA LYS A 28 -3.13 -3.78 -13.25
C LYS A 28 -3.42 -2.96 -12.00
N ILE A 29 -3.50 -1.65 -12.18
CA ILE A 29 -3.77 -0.69 -11.11
C ILE A 29 -5.01 -1.04 -10.27
N ASP A 30 -6.05 -1.58 -10.89
CA ASP A 30 -7.28 -1.98 -10.18
C ASP A 30 -7.05 -3.15 -9.23
N GLU A 31 -6.32 -4.18 -9.66
CA GLU A 31 -5.97 -5.34 -8.82
C GLU A 31 -5.05 -4.95 -7.66
N ALA A 32 -4.05 -4.10 -7.95
CA ALA A 32 -3.15 -3.57 -6.93
C ALA A 32 -3.91 -2.70 -5.90
N TYR A 33 -4.89 -1.91 -6.36
CA TYR A 33 -5.75 -1.11 -5.49
C TYR A 33 -6.64 -1.99 -4.60
N GLU A 34 -7.23 -3.06 -5.14
CA GLU A 34 -8.00 -4.02 -4.36
C GLU A 34 -7.15 -4.71 -3.29
N LEU A 35 -5.92 -5.11 -3.63
CA LEU A 35 -4.99 -5.67 -2.65
C LEU A 35 -4.71 -4.69 -1.51
N ALA A 36 -4.42 -3.42 -1.83
CA ALA A 36 -4.19 -2.39 -0.84
C ALA A 36 -5.41 -2.16 0.07
N GLU A 37 -6.63 -2.14 -0.50
CA GLU A 37 -7.87 -2.04 0.28
C GLU A 37 -8.09 -3.25 1.20
N LYS A 38 -7.83 -4.47 0.72
CA LYS A 38 -7.93 -5.69 1.54
C LYS A 38 -6.95 -5.64 2.71
N LEU A 39 -5.72 -5.19 2.48
CA LEU A 39 -4.71 -5.04 3.53
C LEU A 39 -5.11 -3.96 4.54
N ARG A 40 -5.58 -2.81 4.06
CA ARG A 40 -6.04 -1.70 4.91
C ARG A 40 -7.20 -2.12 5.81
N ALA A 41 -8.21 -2.78 5.24
CA ALA A 41 -9.36 -3.29 5.99
C ALA A 41 -8.92 -4.36 6.99
N GLY A 42 -8.05 -5.29 6.58
CA GLY A 42 -7.51 -6.33 7.45
C GLY A 42 -6.72 -5.77 8.63
N ILE A 43 -5.90 -4.75 8.42
CA ILE A 43 -5.15 -4.07 9.49
C ILE A 43 -6.09 -3.33 10.43
N LYS A 44 -7.07 -2.57 9.89
CA LYS A 44 -8.07 -1.86 10.70
C LYS A 44 -8.86 -2.81 11.63
N GLN A 45 -9.15 -4.02 11.16
CA GLN A 45 -9.90 -5.02 11.91
C GLN A 45 -9.01 -5.88 12.81
N HIS A 46 -7.70 -5.82 12.66
CA HIS A 46 -6.78 -6.65 13.44
C HIS A 46 -6.70 -6.14 14.88
N GLN A 47 -6.99 -7.02 15.83
CA GLN A 47 -6.68 -6.78 17.23
C GLN A 47 -5.19 -7.02 17.44
N PHE A 48 -4.44 -5.93 17.59
CA PHE A 48 -3.04 -6.00 17.98
C PHE A 48 -2.95 -6.40 19.45
N VAL A 49 -1.82 -6.99 19.84
CA VAL A 49 -1.56 -7.41 21.24
C VAL A 49 -1.58 -6.20 22.19
N THR A 50 -1.34 -5.02 21.64
CA THR A 50 -1.52 -3.73 22.31
C THR A 50 -2.98 -3.26 22.18
N ASP A 51 -3.52 -2.55 23.17
CA ASP A 51 -4.84 -1.88 23.10
C ASP A 51 -4.91 -0.70 22.09
N LEU A 52 -3.96 -0.64 21.15
CA LEU A 52 -3.88 0.38 20.11
C LEU A 52 -4.67 -0.06 18.88
N SER A 53 -5.54 0.84 18.41
CA SER A 53 -6.15 0.72 17.09
C SER A 53 -5.19 1.26 16.03
N ILE A 54 -4.65 0.37 15.20
CA ILE A 54 -3.74 0.74 14.11
C ILE A 54 -4.50 0.73 12.78
N THR A 55 -4.25 1.73 11.95
CA THR A 55 -4.74 1.81 10.57
C THR A 55 -3.61 2.17 9.65
N ILE A 56 -3.76 1.91 8.35
CA ILE A 56 -2.80 2.34 7.33
C ILE A 56 -3.50 3.21 6.29
N SER A 57 -2.74 4.11 5.69
CA SER A 57 -3.07 4.69 4.38
C SER A 57 -2.14 4.10 3.35
N ALA A 58 -2.62 3.98 2.11
CA ALA A 58 -1.85 3.43 1.00
C ALA A 58 -1.98 4.33 -0.24
N GLY A 59 -0.88 4.44 -0.98
CA GLY A 59 -0.85 5.00 -2.32
C GLY A 59 -0.45 3.91 -3.31
N VAL A 60 -1.17 3.83 -4.43
CA VAL A 60 -0.98 2.79 -5.44
C VAL A 60 -0.73 3.45 -6.79
N HIS A 61 0.28 2.97 -7.51
CA HIS A 61 0.62 3.46 -8.84
C HIS A 61 1.12 2.29 -9.70
N GLU A 62 0.70 2.25 -10.97
CA GLU A 62 1.14 1.25 -11.97
C GLU A 62 2.28 1.85 -12.79
N LEU A 63 3.36 1.09 -12.98
CA LEU A 63 4.49 1.51 -13.79
C LEU A 63 4.05 1.82 -15.22
N SER A 64 4.27 3.07 -15.65
CA SER A 64 3.96 3.52 -16.99
C SER A 64 5.10 3.25 -17.97
N ALA A 65 4.79 3.14 -19.27
CA ALA A 65 5.82 2.97 -20.29
C ALA A 65 6.79 4.17 -20.31
N GLY A 66 8.08 3.89 -20.13
CA GLY A 66 9.14 4.91 -20.09
C GLY A 66 9.30 5.61 -18.74
N GLU A 67 8.50 5.25 -17.73
CA GLU A 67 8.68 5.69 -16.35
C GLU A 67 9.81 4.88 -15.70
N ASP A 68 10.69 5.55 -14.95
CA ASP A 68 11.68 4.85 -14.14
C ASP A 68 11.13 4.42 -12.77
N ILE A 69 11.86 3.56 -12.07
CA ILE A 69 11.43 3.03 -10.77
C ILE A 69 11.30 4.14 -9.71
N ALA A 70 12.17 5.16 -9.75
CA ALA A 70 12.15 6.24 -8.77
C ALA A 70 10.93 7.14 -8.98
N GLU A 71 10.58 7.43 -10.23
CA GLU A 71 9.36 8.13 -10.61
C GLU A 71 8.12 7.34 -10.18
N MET A 72 8.07 6.03 -10.45
CA MET A 72 6.97 5.16 -10.03
C MET A 72 6.76 5.20 -8.51
N ILE A 73 7.84 5.09 -7.72
CA ILE A 73 7.77 5.16 -6.25
C ILE A 73 7.28 6.54 -5.81
N LYS A 74 7.80 7.61 -6.42
CA LYS A 74 7.36 8.99 -6.11
C LYS A 74 5.87 9.18 -6.38
N ARG A 75 5.35 8.65 -7.49
CA ARG A 75 3.91 8.70 -7.79
C ARG A 75 3.08 7.94 -6.77
N ALA A 76 3.51 6.75 -6.35
CA ALA A 76 2.84 6.01 -5.29
C ALA A 76 2.82 6.82 -3.98
N ASP A 77 3.92 7.51 -3.62
CA ASP A 77 3.98 8.38 -2.45
C ASP A 77 3.06 9.60 -2.56
N GLU A 78 2.98 10.25 -3.73
CA GLU A 78 2.02 11.34 -3.98
C GLU A 78 0.57 10.89 -3.74
N LYS A 79 0.23 9.65 -4.12
CA LYS A 79 -1.08 9.07 -3.81
C LYS A 79 -1.25 8.79 -2.32
N LEU A 80 -0.23 8.26 -1.65
CA LEU A 80 -0.25 8.04 -0.20
C LEU A 80 -0.49 9.35 0.55
N TYR A 81 0.19 10.42 0.16
CA TYR A 81 0.01 11.76 0.71
C TYR A 81 -1.46 12.22 0.54
N LYS A 82 -2.03 12.07 -0.66
CA LYS A 82 -3.45 12.38 -0.90
C LYS A 82 -4.40 11.56 0.00
N ALA A 83 -4.11 10.27 0.21
CA ALA A 83 -4.90 9.43 1.11
C ALA A 83 -4.82 9.90 2.58
N LYS A 84 -3.66 10.40 3.02
CA LYS A 84 -3.47 11.00 4.35
C LYS A 84 -4.25 12.31 4.48
N ASP A 85 -4.18 13.20 3.49
CA ASP A 85 -4.89 14.49 3.48
C ASP A 85 -6.42 14.34 3.48
N LEU A 86 -6.95 13.30 2.83
CA LEU A 86 -8.40 13.00 2.82
C LEU A 86 -8.91 12.34 4.13
N GLY A 87 -8.12 12.35 5.19
CA GLY A 87 -8.53 11.88 6.52
C GLY A 87 -7.95 10.52 6.95
N ARG A 88 -6.86 10.07 6.31
CA ARG A 88 -6.16 8.80 6.61
C ARG A 88 -7.06 7.56 6.50
N ASN A 89 -6.52 6.37 6.80
CA ASN A 89 -7.23 5.09 6.71
C ASN A 89 -7.93 4.90 5.36
N ARG A 90 -7.22 5.24 4.28
CA ARG A 90 -7.71 5.25 2.89
C ARG A 90 -6.63 4.76 1.95
N THR A 91 -7.06 4.24 0.81
CA THR A 91 -6.20 3.98 -0.34
C THR A 91 -6.47 5.02 -1.42
N ALA A 92 -5.43 5.50 -2.09
CA ALA A 92 -5.54 6.34 -3.28
C ALA A 92 -4.74 5.75 -4.44
N ARG A 93 -5.21 6.01 -5.66
CA ARG A 93 -4.57 5.69 -6.92
C ARG A 93 -4.49 6.92 -7.82
#